data_AF-A0A9P0D4U4-F1
#
_entry.id   AF-A0A9P0D4U4-F1
#
_cell.length_a   1.000
_cell.length_b   1.000
_cell.length_c   1.000
_cell.angle_alpha   90.00
_cell.angle_beta   90.00
_cell.angle_gamma   90.00
#
_symmetry.space_group_name_H-M   'P 1'
#
loop_
_entity.id
_entity.type
_entity.pdbx_description
1 polymer ?
#
loop_
_entity_poly.entity_id
_entity_poly.type
_entity_poly.pdbx_seq_one_letter_code
_entity_poly.pdbx_strand_id
1 'polypeptide(L)'
;MNALAWDKCHKSKVYYSKAMDMWDPDFEQPGSSSGSESDEDVTIQIKQRPTTANREEQVIANNTNKTRHNRGKNRAIKGDTRAVRQHRKEKRNTGQEYKKLSNQSGITVADGRGKSAPPNKRTLQDIENVRQHILSVPTYESHYTRRDSTKKYLPPYVTLTDLYNEYKQKYPVKPVSRFVYEREFHQLNISIKRPHKDTCEKCDKLSMQINLHPTNNTLKDDLAHHHKLADLAYLFKKKDKTVTKDDPERKTITFDLQ
;
A
#
# COMPACT_ATOMS: atom_id res chain seq x y z
N MET A 1 -36.26 9.15 -37.67
CA MET A 1 -35.12 10.08 -37.75
C MET A 1 -34.87 10.57 -36.33
N ASN A 2 -33.83 10.05 -35.67
CA ASN A 2 -33.49 10.33 -34.28
C ASN A 2 -32.23 11.20 -34.22
N ALA A 3 -32.29 12.29 -33.46
CA ALA A 3 -31.17 13.06 -32.94
C ALA A 3 -31.63 13.53 -31.52
N LEU A 4 -31.06 13.13 -30.37
CA LEU A 4 -29.71 13.40 -29.84
C LEU A 4 -29.33 14.88 -30.08
N ALA A 5 -28.94 15.72 -29.12
CA ALA A 5 -28.65 15.58 -27.70
C ALA A 5 -28.36 17.01 -27.15
N TRP A 6 -28.36 17.17 -25.82
CA TRP A 6 -27.63 18.17 -25.02
C TRP A 6 -28.14 19.63 -25.00
N ASP A 7 -28.68 20.06 -23.85
CA ASP A 7 -28.09 21.15 -23.07
C ASP A 7 -28.95 21.49 -21.84
N LYS A 8 -28.33 21.43 -20.65
CA LYS A 8 -28.31 22.51 -19.63
C LYS A 8 -27.76 22.00 -18.31
N CYS A 9 -26.46 22.21 -18.17
CA CYS A 9 -25.75 22.35 -16.91
C CYS A 9 -26.23 23.61 -16.17
N HIS A 10 -26.78 23.46 -14.96
CA HIS A 10 -26.82 24.54 -13.97
C HIS A 10 -27.10 24.00 -12.56
N LYS A 11 -26.28 24.46 -11.61
CA LYS A 11 -26.44 24.45 -10.14
C LYS A 11 -25.78 23.30 -9.35
N SER A 12 -24.57 23.59 -8.86
CA SER A 12 -24.25 23.48 -7.42
C SER A 12 -23.03 24.33 -7.07
N LYS A 13 -23.25 25.63 -6.86
CA LYS A 13 -22.37 26.51 -6.08
C LYS A 13 -22.98 26.64 -4.68
N VAL A 14 -22.54 25.84 -3.71
CA VAL A 14 -22.57 26.12 -2.26
C VAL A 14 -21.48 25.24 -1.63
N TYR A 15 -20.86 25.69 -0.54
CA TYR A 15 -19.76 25.09 0.22
C TYR A 15 -18.36 25.61 -0.11
N TYR A 16 -18.11 26.90 0.15
CA TYR A 16 -16.81 27.37 0.65
C TYR A 16 -17.00 28.79 1.22
N SER A 17 -17.54 28.90 2.44
CA SER A 17 -17.67 30.18 3.15
C SER A 17 -17.81 30.02 4.66
N LYS A 18 -17.01 29.14 5.29
CA LYS A 18 -17.06 28.93 6.75
C LYS A 18 -15.74 28.50 7.39
N ALA A 19 -14.61 29.02 6.92
CA ALA A 19 -13.30 28.72 7.48
C ALA A 19 -12.41 29.98 7.57
N MET A 20 -12.97 31.10 8.03
CA MET A 20 -12.22 32.36 8.16
C MET A 20 -12.50 33.15 9.45
N ASP A 21 -13.13 32.55 10.46
CA ASP A 21 -13.45 33.22 11.73
C ASP A 21 -12.98 32.39 12.95
N MET A 22 -11.67 32.13 13.06
CA MET A 22 -11.06 31.64 14.31
C MET A 22 -9.56 31.95 14.33
N TRP A 23 -9.25 33.23 14.52
CA TRP A 23 -7.93 33.72 14.93
C TRP A 23 -8.16 34.50 16.22
N ASP A 24 -7.81 33.89 17.36
CA ASP A 24 -7.80 34.54 18.68
C ASP A 24 -6.59 35.48 18.76
N PRO A 25 -6.77 36.78 19.08
CA PRO A 25 -5.68 37.76 19.10
C PRO A 25 -4.88 37.80 20.43
N ASP A 26 -5.20 36.98 21.43
CA ASP A 26 -4.63 37.08 22.78
C ASP A 26 -3.68 35.91 23.16
N PHE A 27 -2.65 35.67 22.35
CA PHE A 27 -1.53 34.80 22.77
C PHE A 27 -0.39 35.66 23.35
N GLU A 28 -0.48 35.88 24.66
CA GLU A 28 0.58 36.48 25.48
C GLU A 28 1.89 35.70 25.34
N GLN A 29 2.97 36.41 24.99
CA GLN A 29 4.33 35.86 25.00
C GLN A 29 4.90 35.83 26.42
N PRO A 30 5.45 34.70 26.90
CA PRO A 30 6.27 34.73 28.10
C PRO A 30 7.67 35.26 27.79
N GLY A 31 7.89 36.51 28.20
CA GLY A 31 8.96 36.92 29.11
C GLY A 31 10.41 36.53 28.78
N SER A 32 11.18 37.53 28.34
CA SER A 32 12.63 37.57 28.39
C SER A 32 13.16 37.43 29.82
N SER A 33 13.87 36.34 30.13
CA SER A 33 14.73 36.26 31.31
C SER A 33 16.20 36.26 30.89
N SER A 34 16.88 37.34 31.25
CA SER A 34 18.33 37.49 31.31
C SER A 34 18.97 36.38 32.15
N GLY A 35 19.91 35.65 31.57
CA GLY A 35 20.73 34.65 32.26
C GLY A 35 22.13 34.64 31.65
N SER A 36 23.11 34.95 32.49
CA SER A 36 24.54 35.10 32.26
C SER A 36 25.20 33.93 31.51
N GLU A 37 25.97 34.27 30.48
CA GLU A 37 27.01 33.41 29.89
C GLU A 37 28.12 33.18 30.91
N SER A 38 28.30 31.90 31.27
CA SER A 38 29.51 31.36 31.89
C SER A 38 29.95 30.18 31.05
N ASP A 39 31.13 30.32 30.46
CA ASP A 39 31.82 29.31 29.65
C ASP A 39 32.11 28.07 30.50
N GLU A 40 31.35 27.00 30.28
CA GLU A 40 31.65 25.66 30.79
C GLU A 40 32.07 24.76 29.61
N ASP A 41 33.31 24.32 29.71
CA ASP A 41 34.08 23.49 28.78
C ASP A 41 33.33 22.20 28.42
N VAL A 42 32.89 22.07 27.16
CA VAL A 42 32.24 20.84 26.67
C VAL A 42 33.33 19.77 26.51
N THR A 43 33.58 19.05 27.59
CA THR A 43 34.39 17.83 27.58
C THR A 43 33.66 16.78 26.73
N ILE A 44 34.11 16.60 25.48
CA ILE A 44 33.62 15.53 24.60
C ILE A 44 33.99 14.20 25.26
N GLN A 45 33.01 13.56 25.88
CA GLN A 45 33.08 12.16 26.32
C GLN A 45 33.20 11.27 25.09
N ILE A 46 34.43 11.03 24.64
CA ILE A 46 34.77 9.95 23.72
C ILE A 46 34.38 8.66 24.44
N LYS A 47 33.24 8.07 24.05
CA LYS A 47 32.82 6.75 24.51
C LYS A 47 33.91 5.75 24.14
N GLN A 48 34.73 5.38 25.11
CA GLN A 48 35.73 4.33 24.94
C GLN A 48 35.02 3.04 24.53
N ARG A 49 35.58 2.38 23.52
CA ARG A 49 35.09 1.11 23.00
C ARG A 49 35.28 0.06 24.09
N PRO A 50 34.23 -0.71 24.47
CA PRO A 50 34.36 -1.67 25.55
C PRO A 50 35.38 -2.75 25.19
N THR A 51 36.26 -3.05 26.15
CA THR A 51 37.25 -4.13 26.06
C THR A 51 36.55 -5.49 25.99
N THR A 52 37.26 -6.48 25.44
CA THR A 52 36.77 -7.82 25.12
C THR A 52 36.21 -8.59 26.32
N ALA A 53 36.55 -8.21 27.56
CA ALA A 53 36.03 -8.82 28.79
C ALA A 53 34.55 -8.46 29.08
N ASN A 54 34.12 -7.21 28.80
CA ASN A 54 32.73 -6.79 29.05
C ASN A 54 31.72 -7.39 28.05
N ARG A 55 32.21 -8.03 27.00
CA ARG A 55 31.38 -8.74 26.01
C ARG A 55 30.96 -10.12 26.51
N GLU A 56 31.66 -10.70 27.47
CA GLU A 56 31.37 -12.05 27.98
C GLU A 56 30.33 -12.02 29.11
N GLU A 57 30.32 -10.99 29.97
CA GLU A 57 29.32 -10.90 31.04
C GLU A 57 27.91 -10.50 30.55
N GLN A 58 27.78 -9.65 29.52
CA GLN A 58 26.47 -9.27 28.98
C GLN A 58 25.80 -10.35 28.11
N VAL A 59 26.57 -11.35 27.68
CA VAL A 59 26.03 -12.54 26.99
C VAL A 59 25.42 -13.52 27.99
N ILE A 60 25.86 -13.50 29.26
CA ILE A 60 25.38 -14.41 30.30
C ILE A 60 24.04 -13.92 30.91
N ALA A 61 23.82 -12.60 31.02
CA ALA A 61 22.61 -12.06 31.69
C ALA A 61 21.33 -12.04 30.82
N ASN A 62 21.42 -12.03 29.49
CA ASN A 62 20.25 -11.84 28.61
C ASN A 62 19.56 -13.14 28.15
N ASN A 63 19.97 -14.29 28.69
CA ASN A 63 19.44 -15.59 28.25
C ASN A 63 18.37 -16.19 29.17
N THR A 64 17.81 -15.43 30.12
CA THR A 64 16.85 -15.95 31.10
C THR A 64 15.38 -15.69 30.77
N ASN A 65 15.03 -14.89 29.76
CA ASN A 65 13.62 -14.66 29.41
C ASN A 65 13.31 -14.79 27.92
N LYS A 66 13.59 -15.97 27.38
CA LYS A 66 12.78 -16.54 26.30
C LYS A 66 12.21 -17.86 26.79
N THR A 67 11.00 -17.82 27.33
CA THR A 67 10.10 -18.96 27.33
C THR A 67 9.76 -19.28 25.86
N ARG A 68 10.73 -19.88 25.16
CA ARG A 68 10.48 -20.66 23.96
C ARG A 68 9.38 -21.63 24.34
N HIS A 69 8.23 -21.52 23.68
CA HIS A 69 7.18 -22.51 23.75
C HIS A 69 7.81 -23.89 23.78
N ASN A 70 7.53 -24.62 24.86
CA ASN A 70 8.06 -25.93 25.20
C ASN A 70 7.53 -27.00 24.21
N ARG A 71 7.77 -26.78 22.91
CA ARG A 71 7.25 -27.60 21.80
C ARG A 71 8.16 -28.81 21.51
N GLY A 72 9.07 -29.13 22.44
CA GLY A 72 10.17 -30.06 22.18
C GLY A 72 10.41 -31.17 23.21
N LYS A 73 9.64 -31.28 24.30
CA LYS A 73 9.95 -32.26 25.37
C LYS A 73 9.06 -33.49 25.45
N ASN A 74 8.11 -33.65 24.52
CA ASN A 74 7.43 -34.93 24.28
C ASN A 74 7.76 -35.45 22.87
N ARG A 75 9.05 -35.51 22.51
CA ARG A 75 9.43 -36.46 21.46
C ARG A 75 9.39 -37.83 22.13
N ALA A 76 8.24 -38.50 22.04
CA ALA A 76 8.14 -39.92 22.37
C ALA A 76 9.38 -40.60 21.76
N ILE A 77 10.16 -41.30 22.58
CA ILE A 77 11.23 -42.18 22.09
C ILE A 77 10.56 -42.98 20.99
N LYS A 78 10.98 -42.75 19.74
CA LYS A 78 10.33 -43.35 18.60
C LYS A 78 10.73 -44.82 18.66
N GLY A 79 9.99 -45.61 19.44
CA GLY A 79 10.11 -47.06 19.47
C GLY A 79 10.04 -47.57 18.04
N ASP A 80 10.52 -48.79 17.81
CA ASP A 80 10.72 -49.30 16.46
C ASP A 80 9.50 -49.03 15.57
N THR A 81 9.65 -48.04 14.68
CA THR A 81 8.56 -47.55 13.84
C THR A 81 8.03 -48.64 12.92
N ARG A 82 8.84 -49.69 12.70
CA ARG A 82 8.46 -50.87 11.94
C ARG A 82 7.46 -51.73 12.71
N ALA A 83 7.72 -52.02 13.98
CA ALA A 83 6.81 -52.77 14.85
C ALA A 83 5.47 -52.04 15.03
N VAL A 84 5.49 -50.72 15.22
CA VAL A 84 4.25 -49.92 15.32
C VAL A 84 3.45 -49.93 14.02
N ARG A 85 4.13 -49.88 12.85
CA ARG A 85 3.47 -50.00 11.54
C ARG A 85 2.91 -51.40 11.29
N GLN A 86 3.64 -52.45 11.67
CA GLN A 86 3.17 -53.84 11.54
C GLN A 86 1.96 -54.08 12.43
N HIS A 87 2.01 -53.63 13.69
CA HIS A 87 0.88 -53.74 14.61
C HIS A 87 -0.37 -52.99 14.11
N ARG A 88 -0.21 -51.79 13.51
CA ARG A 88 -1.31 -51.07 12.84
C ARG A 88 -1.76 -51.73 11.53
N LYS A 89 -0.90 -52.50 10.86
CA LYS A 89 -1.28 -53.26 9.67
C LYS A 89 -2.09 -54.51 10.07
N GLU A 90 -1.63 -55.21 11.10
CA GLU A 90 -2.34 -56.34 11.71
C GLU A 90 -3.71 -55.92 12.24
N LYS A 91 -3.79 -54.83 13.02
CA LYS A 91 -5.07 -54.30 13.52
C LYS A 91 -6.05 -53.87 12.42
N ARG A 92 -5.55 -53.34 11.29
CA ARG A 92 -6.37 -53.06 10.10
C ARG A 92 -6.82 -54.34 9.39
N ASN A 93 -5.97 -55.35 9.31
CA ASN A 93 -6.27 -56.61 8.65
C ASN A 93 -7.22 -57.50 9.48
N THR A 94 -7.17 -57.41 10.82
CA THR A 94 -8.00 -58.21 11.74
C THR A 94 -9.34 -57.58 12.07
N GLY A 95 -9.67 -56.41 11.52
CA GLY A 95 -10.96 -55.75 11.76
C GLY A 95 -11.04 -54.89 13.03
N GLN A 96 -10.02 -54.94 13.89
CA GLN A 96 -10.07 -54.36 15.24
C GLN A 96 -9.89 -52.84 15.27
N GLU A 97 -9.27 -52.24 14.25
CA GLU A 97 -8.95 -50.80 14.26
C GLU A 97 -10.14 -49.88 13.94
N TYR A 98 -11.16 -50.36 13.24
CA TYR A 98 -12.34 -49.56 12.92
C TYR A 98 -13.43 -49.76 13.96
N LYS A 99 -13.21 -49.21 15.16
CA LYS A 99 -14.30 -48.85 16.06
C LYS A 99 -15.05 -47.67 15.43
N LYS A 100 -15.97 -47.95 14.51
CA LYS A 100 -17.00 -46.98 14.12
C LYS A 100 -17.78 -46.70 15.40
N LEU A 101 -17.93 -45.43 15.81
CA LEU A 101 -18.95 -45.10 16.80
C LEU A 101 -20.29 -45.51 16.18
N SER A 102 -20.76 -46.71 16.50
CA SER A 102 -22.08 -47.16 16.12
C SER A 102 -23.04 -46.34 16.96
N ASN A 103 -23.64 -45.32 16.37
CA ASN A 103 -24.84 -44.74 16.94
C ASN A 103 -25.83 -45.89 17.15
N GLN A 104 -26.45 -45.92 18.32
CA GLN A 104 -27.35 -46.99 18.75
C GLN A 104 -28.55 -47.17 17.81
N SER A 105 -28.86 -46.14 17.01
CA SER A 105 -29.68 -46.21 15.81
C SER A 105 -28.75 -46.10 14.59
N GLY A 106 -28.90 -46.98 13.59
CA GLY A 106 -28.10 -47.03 12.36
C GLY A 106 -28.20 -45.79 11.43
N ILE A 107 -28.54 -44.63 11.99
CA ILE A 107 -28.64 -43.33 11.34
C ILE A 107 -27.25 -42.66 11.41
N THR A 108 -26.61 -42.53 10.26
CA THR A 108 -25.36 -41.77 10.12
C THR A 108 -25.63 -40.29 10.34
N VAL A 109 -24.92 -39.66 11.29
CA VAL A 109 -25.00 -38.19 11.51
C VAL A 109 -24.55 -37.47 10.25
N ALA A 110 -25.30 -36.43 9.84
CA ALA A 110 -24.95 -35.62 8.68
C ALA A 110 -23.58 -34.94 8.87
N ASP A 111 -22.75 -34.94 7.81
CA ASP A 111 -21.40 -34.35 7.84
C ASP A 111 -21.47 -32.87 8.27
N GLY A 112 -20.76 -32.55 9.35
CA GLY A 112 -20.70 -31.21 9.97
C GLY A 112 -19.51 -30.37 9.51
N ARG A 113 -18.64 -30.89 8.64
CA ARG A 113 -17.46 -30.18 8.14
C ARG A 113 -17.87 -28.96 7.30
N GLY A 114 -17.10 -27.88 7.39
CA GLY A 114 -17.28 -26.68 6.57
C GLY A 114 -18.47 -25.78 6.95
N LYS A 115 -19.24 -26.11 8.00
CA LYS A 115 -20.42 -25.33 8.41
C LYS A 115 -20.10 -24.10 9.25
N SER A 116 -18.90 -24.02 9.84
CA SER A 116 -18.46 -22.87 10.62
C SER A 116 -17.68 -21.89 9.77
N ALA A 117 -17.94 -20.60 9.94
CA ALA A 117 -17.10 -19.56 9.35
C ALA A 117 -15.65 -19.72 9.85
N PRO A 118 -14.64 -19.57 8.98
CA PRO A 118 -13.25 -19.62 9.41
C PRO A 118 -13.00 -18.55 10.48
N PRO A 119 -12.34 -18.87 11.59
CA PRO A 119 -12.07 -17.89 12.66
C PRO A 119 -11.20 -16.72 12.16
N ASN A 120 -10.45 -16.94 11.09
CA ASN A 120 -9.59 -15.94 10.46
C ASN A 120 -10.30 -15.11 9.38
N LYS A 121 -11.60 -15.33 9.15
CA LYS A 121 -12.38 -14.56 8.19
C LYS A 121 -12.49 -13.12 8.70
N ARG A 122 -12.10 -12.16 7.87
CA ARG A 122 -12.18 -10.73 8.20
C ARG A 122 -13.61 -10.24 8.00
N THR A 123 -14.02 -9.29 8.84
CA THR A 123 -15.31 -8.64 8.68
C THR A 123 -15.26 -7.71 7.47
N LEU A 124 -16.42 -7.44 6.86
CA LEU A 124 -16.50 -6.48 5.76
C LEU A 124 -16.08 -5.08 6.20
N GLN A 125 -16.33 -4.72 7.46
CA GLN A 125 -15.95 -3.45 8.05
C GLN A 125 -14.42 -3.28 8.14
N ASP A 126 -13.68 -4.34 8.49
CA ASP A 126 -12.22 -4.30 8.52
C ASP A 126 -11.63 -3.98 7.12
N ILE A 127 -12.23 -4.55 6.07
CA ILE A 127 -11.82 -4.33 4.68
C ILE A 127 -12.14 -2.90 4.25
N GLU A 128 -13.32 -2.40 4.61
CA GLU A 128 -13.71 -1.02 4.27
C GLU A 128 -12.80 0.01 4.95
N ASN A 129 -12.43 -0.20 6.22
CA ASN A 129 -11.47 0.66 6.92
C ASN A 129 -10.12 0.73 6.18
N VAL A 130 -9.65 -0.39 5.62
CA VAL A 130 -8.44 -0.43 4.80
C VAL A 130 -8.62 0.39 3.52
N ARG A 131 -9.74 0.23 2.81
CA ARG A 131 -10.02 0.95 1.57
C ARG A 131 -10.12 2.46 1.82
N GLN A 132 -10.83 2.86 2.86
CA GLN A 132 -10.97 4.26 3.27
C GLN A 132 -9.61 4.88 3.62
N HIS A 133 -8.74 4.15 4.33
CA HIS A 133 -7.39 4.61 4.59
C HIS A 133 -6.62 4.84 3.29
N ILE A 134 -6.58 3.86 2.38
CA ILE A 134 -5.81 3.98 1.13
C ILE A 134 -6.31 5.16 0.28
N LEU A 135 -7.63 5.37 0.23
CA LEU A 135 -8.25 6.47 -0.53
C LEU A 135 -8.06 7.84 0.12
N SER A 136 -7.77 7.90 1.42
CA SER A 136 -7.51 9.18 2.11
C SER A 136 -6.16 9.80 1.71
N VAL A 137 -5.24 9.01 1.16
CA VAL A 137 -3.93 9.48 0.72
C VAL A 137 -4.06 10.14 -0.67
N PRO A 138 -3.48 11.34 -0.89
CA PRO A 138 -3.57 12.01 -2.17
C PRO A 138 -2.91 11.16 -3.28
N THR A 139 -3.66 10.95 -4.36
CA THR A 139 -3.21 10.23 -5.56
C THR A 139 -3.30 11.14 -6.77
N TYR A 140 -2.49 10.85 -7.78
CA TYR A 140 -2.51 11.58 -9.05
C TYR A 140 -2.48 10.61 -10.23
N GLU A 141 -2.86 11.12 -11.40
CA GLU A 141 -2.84 10.37 -12.64
C GLU A 141 -1.56 10.66 -13.42
N SER A 142 -0.99 9.62 -14.01
CA SER A 142 0.18 9.78 -14.88
C SER A 142 -0.21 10.53 -16.14
N HIS A 143 0.49 11.61 -16.45
CA HIS A 143 0.25 12.40 -17.66
C HIS A 143 0.38 11.58 -18.95
N TYR A 144 1.45 10.78 -19.08
CA TYR A 144 1.78 10.05 -20.30
C TYR A 144 0.87 8.86 -20.56
N THR A 145 0.57 8.07 -19.54
CA THR A 145 -0.21 6.84 -19.68
C THR A 145 -1.70 7.05 -19.43
N ARG A 146 -2.18 8.30 -19.35
CA ARG A 146 -3.61 8.62 -19.15
C ARG A 146 -4.53 8.03 -20.22
N ARG A 147 -4.03 7.93 -21.47
CA ARG A 147 -4.79 7.40 -22.60
C ARG A 147 -4.91 5.87 -22.55
N ASP A 148 -3.90 5.21 -22.00
CA ASP A 148 -3.77 3.76 -22.05
C ASP A 148 -4.13 3.09 -20.71
N SER A 149 -4.23 3.87 -19.62
CA SER A 149 -4.46 3.34 -18.28
C SER A 149 -5.22 4.31 -17.38
N THR A 150 -6.17 3.76 -16.60
CA THR A 150 -6.89 4.44 -15.51
C THR A 150 -6.16 4.31 -14.16
N LYS A 151 -4.91 3.83 -14.18
CA LYS A 151 -4.14 3.57 -12.97
C LYS A 151 -3.74 4.87 -12.28
N LYS A 152 -3.98 4.94 -10.97
CA LYS A 152 -3.59 6.07 -10.13
C LYS A 152 -2.26 5.80 -9.44
N TYR A 153 -1.54 6.87 -9.15
CA TYR A 153 -0.21 6.79 -8.57
C TYR A 153 -0.11 7.54 -7.25
N LEU A 154 0.62 6.92 -6.33
CA LEU A 154 1.09 7.56 -5.12
C LEU A 154 2.46 8.22 -5.35
N PRO A 155 2.81 9.21 -4.52
CA PRO A 155 4.13 9.83 -4.56
C PRO A 155 5.26 8.81 -4.33
N PRO A 156 6.43 9.00 -4.94
CA PRO A 156 7.53 8.03 -4.90
C PRO A 156 8.18 7.88 -3.52
N TYR A 157 8.01 8.86 -2.63
CA TYR A 157 8.53 8.82 -1.26
C TYR A 157 7.66 7.98 -0.31
N VAL A 158 6.44 7.63 -0.70
CA VAL A 158 5.54 6.81 0.12
C VAL A 158 5.78 5.34 -0.18
N THR A 159 6.14 4.56 0.83
CA THR A 159 6.22 3.11 0.70
C THR A 159 4.95 2.41 1.21
N LEU A 160 4.69 1.21 0.71
CA LEU A 160 3.59 0.37 1.21
C LEU A 160 3.76 0.05 2.70
N THR A 161 5.00 -0.02 3.18
CA THR A 161 5.29 -0.24 4.61
C THR A 161 4.85 0.97 5.44
N ASP A 162 5.12 2.18 4.97
CA ASP A 162 4.76 3.42 5.68
C ASP A 162 3.24 3.57 5.77
N LEU A 163 2.54 3.34 4.65
CA LEU A 163 1.08 3.33 4.60
C LEU A 163 0.46 2.34 5.59
N TYR A 164 1.06 1.15 5.70
CA TYR A 164 0.58 0.13 6.62
C TYR A 164 0.84 0.50 8.09
N ASN A 165 1.96 1.20 8.37
CA ASN A 165 2.27 1.69 9.70
C ASN A 165 1.30 2.80 10.13
N GLU A 166 1.00 3.73 9.23
CA GLU A 166 -0.02 4.77 9.45
C GLU A 166 -1.41 4.16 9.69
N TYR A 167 -1.77 3.14 8.91
CA TYR A 167 -3.03 2.42 9.09
C TYR A 167 -3.13 1.76 10.47
N LYS A 168 -2.04 1.14 10.94
CA LYS A 168 -1.98 0.55 12.29
C LYS A 168 -2.13 1.58 13.40
N GLN A 169 -1.58 2.78 13.21
CA GLN A 169 -1.73 3.87 14.17
C GLN A 169 -3.17 4.36 14.21
N LYS A 170 -3.84 4.47 13.05
CA LYS A 170 -5.23 4.90 12.94
C LYS A 170 -6.24 3.88 13.47
N TYR A 171 -5.94 2.58 13.33
CA TYR A 171 -6.83 1.48 13.76
C TYR A 171 -6.10 0.47 14.68
N PRO A 172 -5.82 0.83 15.96
CA PRO A 172 -4.95 0.04 16.83
C PRO A 172 -5.60 -1.25 17.39
N VAL A 173 -6.93 -1.32 17.47
CA VAL A 173 -7.63 -2.40 18.19
C VAL A 173 -7.44 -3.77 17.53
N LYS A 174 -7.58 -3.85 16.21
CA LYS A 174 -7.47 -5.10 15.46
C LYS A 174 -7.06 -4.83 14.01
N PRO A 175 -5.81 -4.40 13.77
CA PRO A 175 -5.35 -4.12 12.41
C PRO A 175 -5.35 -5.39 11.57
N VAL A 176 -5.74 -5.22 10.32
CA VAL A 176 -5.65 -6.25 9.29
C VAL A 176 -4.17 -6.61 9.05
N SER A 177 -3.89 -7.85 8.60
CA SER A 177 -2.52 -8.26 8.28
C SER A 177 -1.99 -7.51 7.05
N ARG A 178 -0.67 -7.29 7.00
CA ARG A 178 0.01 -6.63 5.88
C ARG A 178 -0.38 -7.22 4.52
N PHE A 179 -0.45 -8.55 4.43
CA PHE A 179 -0.83 -9.25 3.20
C PHE A 179 -2.23 -8.88 2.69
N VAL A 180 -3.21 -8.78 3.59
CA VAL A 180 -4.57 -8.40 3.19
C VAL A 180 -4.61 -6.91 2.83
N TYR A 181 -3.89 -6.06 3.56
CA TYR A 181 -3.75 -4.65 3.22
C TYR A 181 -3.18 -4.45 1.80
N GLU A 182 -2.10 -5.15 1.47
CA GLU A 182 -1.45 -5.13 0.15
C GLU A 182 -2.38 -5.65 -0.96
N ARG A 183 -3.15 -6.69 -0.68
CA ARG A 183 -4.15 -7.20 -1.61
C ARG A 183 -5.21 -6.14 -1.92
N GLU A 184 -5.78 -5.50 -0.90
CA GLU A 184 -6.77 -4.44 -1.09
C GLU A 184 -6.17 -3.22 -1.81
N PHE A 185 -4.89 -2.90 -1.54
CA PHE A 185 -4.16 -1.85 -2.25
C PHE A 185 -4.07 -2.11 -3.76
N HIS A 186 -3.71 -3.34 -4.17
CA HIS A 186 -3.66 -3.70 -5.58
C HIS A 186 -5.05 -3.78 -6.22
N GLN A 187 -6.08 -4.13 -5.46
CA GLN A 187 -7.48 -4.16 -5.91
C GLN A 187 -8.00 -2.77 -6.33
N LEU A 188 -7.47 -1.69 -5.73
CA LEU A 188 -7.87 -0.32 -6.01
C LEU A 188 -7.21 0.27 -7.28
N ASN A 189 -6.41 -0.50 -8.01
CA ASN A 189 -5.66 -0.05 -9.18
C ASN A 189 -4.76 1.18 -8.90
N ILE A 190 -4.15 1.20 -7.71
CA ILE A 190 -3.19 2.22 -7.27
C ILE A 190 -1.79 1.61 -7.27
N SER A 191 -0.77 2.41 -7.60
CA SER A 191 0.63 1.99 -7.58
C SER A 191 1.55 3.09 -7.08
N ILE A 192 2.68 2.74 -6.49
CA ILE A 192 3.70 3.72 -6.11
C ILE A 192 4.49 4.08 -7.37
N LYS A 193 4.57 5.37 -7.70
CA LYS A 193 5.29 5.81 -8.91
C LYS A 193 6.78 5.55 -8.74
N ARG A 194 7.39 4.98 -9.78
CA ARG A 194 8.85 4.88 -9.87
C ARG A 194 9.44 6.24 -10.27
N PRO A 195 10.60 6.64 -9.72
CA PRO A 195 11.31 7.82 -10.22
C PRO A 195 11.50 7.71 -11.73
N HIS A 196 11.02 8.71 -12.48
CA HIS A 196 11.07 8.72 -13.94
C HIS A 196 12.28 9.52 -14.41
N LYS A 197 12.87 9.16 -15.55
CA LYS A 197 14.01 9.88 -16.14
C LYS A 197 13.62 10.80 -17.31
N ASP A 198 12.44 10.62 -17.89
CA ASP A 198 12.02 11.37 -19.09
C ASP A 198 10.69 12.10 -18.85
N THR A 199 10.74 13.25 -18.17
CA THR A 199 9.59 14.15 -18.05
C THR A 199 9.71 15.28 -19.08
N CYS A 200 8.57 15.79 -19.53
CA CYS A 200 8.50 16.88 -20.49
C CYS A 200 8.82 18.15 -19.73
N GLU A 201 9.99 18.72 -20.02
CA GLU A 201 10.46 19.95 -19.41
C GLU A 201 9.41 21.08 -19.46
N LYS A 202 8.65 21.18 -20.57
CA LYS A 202 7.57 22.17 -20.73
C LYS A 202 6.40 21.90 -19.77
N CYS A 203 5.97 20.65 -19.65
CA CYS A 203 4.90 20.29 -18.71
C CYS A 203 5.31 20.58 -17.28
N ASP A 204 6.55 20.23 -16.91
CA ASP A 204 7.06 20.42 -15.55
C ASP A 204 7.15 21.91 -15.20
N LYS A 205 7.69 22.73 -16.11
CA LYS A 205 7.75 24.20 -15.96
C LYS A 205 6.37 24.81 -15.75
N LEU A 206 5.42 24.49 -16.63
CA LEU A 206 4.05 25.02 -16.54
C LEU A 206 3.34 24.52 -15.27
N SER A 207 3.51 23.26 -14.90
CA SER A 207 2.92 22.71 -13.67
C SER A 207 3.47 23.41 -12.42
N MET A 208 4.77 23.69 -12.36
CA MET A 208 5.36 24.44 -11.25
C MET A 208 4.80 25.87 -11.19
N GLN A 209 4.72 26.56 -12.33
CA GLN A 209 4.18 27.92 -12.38
C GLN A 209 2.71 28.00 -11.99
N ILE A 210 1.88 27.02 -12.38
CA ILE A 210 0.47 26.93 -11.98
C ILE A 210 0.35 26.72 -10.47
N ASN A 211 1.22 25.89 -9.88
CA ASN A 211 1.21 25.65 -8.45
C ASN A 211 1.60 26.91 -7.64
N LEU A 212 2.51 27.73 -8.18
CA LEU A 212 2.90 29.01 -7.56
C LEU A 212 1.83 30.10 -7.76
N HIS A 213 1.16 30.11 -8.91
CA HIS A 213 0.16 31.13 -9.29
C HIS A 213 -1.16 30.49 -9.75
N PRO A 214 -1.96 29.94 -8.82
CA PRO A 214 -3.16 29.17 -9.16
C PRO A 214 -4.29 30.01 -9.76
N THR A 215 -4.27 31.33 -9.56
CA THR A 215 -5.23 32.30 -10.11
C THR A 215 -4.98 32.63 -11.57
N ASN A 216 -3.79 32.29 -12.11
CA ASN A 216 -3.46 32.60 -13.49
C ASN A 216 -4.04 31.53 -14.44
N ASN A 217 -5.13 31.88 -15.12
CA ASN A 217 -5.78 31.00 -16.08
C ASN A 217 -4.97 30.81 -17.37
N THR A 218 -4.11 31.76 -17.77
CA THR A 218 -3.37 31.66 -19.03
C THR A 218 -2.41 30.47 -19.01
N LEU A 219 -1.74 30.23 -17.88
CA LEU A 219 -0.83 29.08 -17.71
C LEU A 219 -1.55 27.74 -17.84
N LYS A 220 -2.80 27.66 -17.36
CA LYS A 220 -3.63 26.46 -17.49
C LYS A 220 -4.05 26.24 -18.95
N ASP A 221 -4.39 27.31 -19.66
CA ASP A 221 -4.73 27.27 -21.07
C ASP A 221 -3.52 26.87 -21.93
N ASP A 222 -2.33 27.38 -21.64
CA ASP A 222 -1.08 27.02 -22.31
C ASP A 222 -0.74 25.54 -22.11
N LEU A 223 -0.90 25.04 -20.89
CA LEU A 223 -0.72 23.63 -20.57
C LEU A 223 -1.75 22.76 -21.31
N ALA A 224 -3.01 23.17 -21.34
CA ALA A 224 -4.05 22.48 -22.10
C ALA A 224 -3.77 22.48 -23.61
N HIS A 225 -3.27 23.59 -24.15
CA HIS A 225 -2.88 23.72 -25.55
C HIS A 225 -1.70 22.80 -25.89
N HIS A 226 -0.66 22.79 -25.05
CA HIS A 226 0.47 21.88 -25.20
C HIS A 226 0.02 20.41 -25.24
N HIS A 227 -0.90 20.04 -24.35
CA HIS A 227 -1.48 18.68 -24.33
C HIS A 227 -2.25 18.36 -25.61
N LYS A 228 -3.06 19.29 -26.12
CA LYS A 228 -3.79 19.13 -27.38
C LYS A 228 -2.83 18.91 -28.56
N LEU A 229 -1.77 19.72 -28.67
CA LEU A 229 -0.77 19.57 -29.73
C LEU A 229 -0.07 18.22 -29.67
N ALA A 230 0.31 17.76 -28.47
CA ALA A 230 0.89 16.44 -28.29
C ALA A 230 -0.08 15.35 -28.76
N ASP A 231 -1.35 15.40 -28.33
CA ASP A 231 -2.36 14.43 -28.72
C ASP A 231 -2.59 14.42 -30.25
N LEU A 232 -2.62 15.59 -30.91
CA LEU A 232 -2.69 15.70 -32.37
C LEU A 232 -1.47 15.04 -33.06
N ALA A 233 -0.26 15.28 -32.56
CA ALA A 233 0.94 14.65 -33.09
C ALA A 233 0.90 13.12 -33.00
N TYR A 234 0.41 12.57 -31.88
CA TYR A 234 0.19 11.13 -31.73
C TYR A 234 -0.88 10.59 -32.69
N LEU A 235 -1.96 11.35 -32.91
CA LEU A 235 -3.01 10.98 -33.84
C LEU A 235 -2.50 10.94 -35.28
N PHE A 236 -1.76 11.96 -35.72
CA PHE A 236 -1.14 11.97 -37.05
C PHE A 236 -0.14 10.84 -37.21
N LYS A 237 0.76 10.63 -36.24
CA LYS A 237 1.69 9.49 -36.23
C LYS A 237 0.97 8.15 -36.35
N LYS A 238 -0.19 7.98 -35.70
CA LYS A 238 -1.00 6.76 -35.81
C LYS A 238 -1.61 6.60 -37.19
N LYS A 239 -2.15 7.69 -37.78
CA LYS A 239 -2.70 7.70 -39.14
C LYS A 239 -1.63 7.35 -40.17
N ASP A 240 -0.45 7.94 -40.08
CA ASP A 240 0.66 7.66 -41.00
C ASP A 240 1.08 6.19 -40.93
N LYS A 241 1.14 5.63 -39.71
CA LYS A 241 1.41 4.19 -39.49
C LYS A 241 0.33 3.26 -40.03
N THR A 242 -0.93 3.69 -40.12
CA THR A 242 -1.98 2.86 -40.74
C THR A 242 -1.93 2.95 -42.25
N VAL A 243 -1.76 4.16 -42.81
CA VAL A 243 -1.66 4.36 -44.26
C VAL A 243 -0.51 3.55 -44.87
N THR A 244 0.63 3.50 -44.19
CA THR A 244 1.80 2.74 -44.69
C THR A 244 1.73 1.24 -44.50
N LYS A 245 0.75 0.72 -43.76
CA LYS A 245 0.46 -0.71 -43.75
C LYS A 245 -0.35 -1.14 -44.97
N ASP A 246 -1.21 -0.25 -45.46
CA ASP A 246 -2.12 -0.53 -46.56
C ASP A 246 -1.47 -0.24 -47.93
N ASP A 247 -0.62 0.79 -48.03
CA ASP A 247 0.07 1.21 -49.26
C ASP A 247 1.56 0.79 -49.29
N PRO A 248 2.00 -0.13 -50.18
CA PRO A 248 3.41 -0.55 -50.27
C PRO A 248 4.37 0.52 -50.82
N GLU A 249 3.86 1.58 -51.44
CA GLU A 249 4.65 2.69 -52.00
C GLU A 249 5.01 3.76 -50.95
N ARG A 250 4.31 3.80 -49.82
CA ARG A 250 4.53 4.79 -48.76
C ARG A 250 5.25 4.17 -47.56
N LYS A 251 6.26 4.85 -47.03
CA LYS A 251 6.99 4.42 -45.82
C LYS A 251 6.99 5.53 -44.77
N THR A 252 6.62 5.19 -43.53
CA THR A 252 6.64 6.13 -42.40
C THR A 252 7.89 5.87 -41.59
N ILE A 253 8.70 6.90 -41.42
CA ILE A 253 9.89 6.84 -40.56
C ILE A 253 9.56 7.57 -39.26
N THR A 254 9.79 6.93 -38.13
CA THR A 254 9.61 7.55 -36.81
C THR A 254 10.88 7.43 -36.01
N PHE A 255 11.42 8.56 -35.57
CA PHE A 255 12.59 8.62 -34.71
C PHE A 255 12.19 8.95 -33.28
N ASP A 256 12.89 8.36 -32.34
CA ASP A 256 12.87 8.80 -30.94
C ASP A 256 14.00 9.82 -30.80
N LEU A 257 13.64 11.09 -30.62
CA LEU A 257 14.61 12.14 -30.34
C LEU A 257 14.86 12.09 -28.83
N GLN A 258 15.99 11.48 -28.46
CA GLN A 258 16.47 11.40 -27.09
C GLN A 258 16.93 12.77 -26.58
#